data_AF-A0A7W9HQP5-F1
#
_entry.id   AF-A0A7W9HQP5-F1
#
_cell.length_a   1.000
_cell.length_b   1.000
_cell.length_c   1.000
_cell.angle_alpha   90.00
_cell.angle_beta   90.00
_cell.angle_gamma   90.00
#
_symmetry.space_group_name_H-M   'P 1'
#
loop_
_entity.id
_entity.type
_entity.pdbx_description
1 polymer ?
#
loop_
_entity_poly.entity_id
_entity_poly.type
_entity_poly.pdbx_seq_one_letter_code
_entity_poly.pdbx_strand_id
1 'polypeptide(L)'
;MNDTVCEWVADHQDRWLRQAIVPTLYSDVRGEALVLELAGPLWHAAVELRPTSPDIVTYLDNWLRESHPIPDLLHQWNRNWARCDPAAYMLKQAYRERWVRFHSLPESKRYAETEAEYAIILERYNTVLNELFAGEDVYVITGQWRDDPKPQTDYWTTICTDPDPDDPTYWHVYAKRIPWTTGAIDPLLRDVADDVEANVMITDVAMTRIHHPYDGGADVLLPTSEERDVLRARHTEWLSRHPQGL
;
A
#
# COMPACT_ATOMS: atom_id res chain seq x y z
N MET A 1 0.76 7.73 -41.46
CA MET A 1 -0.40 7.08 -40.82
C MET A 1 0.06 6.37 -39.53
N ASN A 2 0.95 7.02 -38.77
CA ASN A 2 1.51 6.55 -37.49
C ASN A 2 1.14 7.49 -36.33
N ASP A 3 0.34 8.53 -36.60
CA ASP A 3 0.20 9.67 -35.69
C ASP A 3 -1.04 9.56 -34.78
N THR A 4 -1.99 8.68 -35.10
CA THR A 4 -3.34 8.77 -34.51
C THR A 4 -3.45 8.23 -33.08
N VAL A 5 -2.57 7.31 -32.64
CA VAL A 5 -2.59 6.79 -31.26
C VAL A 5 -1.80 7.69 -30.32
N CYS A 6 -0.65 8.20 -30.75
CA CYS A 6 0.12 9.19 -29.98
C CYS A 6 -0.62 10.52 -29.88
N GLU A 7 -1.27 10.98 -30.97
CA GLU A 7 -2.13 12.16 -30.95
C GLU A 7 -3.38 11.93 -30.09
N TRP A 8 -4.00 10.74 -30.10
CA TRP A 8 -5.14 10.46 -29.21
C TRP A 8 -4.74 10.50 -27.73
N VAL A 9 -3.60 9.90 -27.36
CA VAL A 9 -3.04 9.93 -25.99
C VAL A 9 -2.57 11.34 -25.60
N ALA A 10 -2.15 12.18 -26.56
CA ALA A 10 -1.74 13.56 -26.33
C ALA A 10 -2.92 14.56 -26.26
N ASP A 11 -3.94 14.41 -27.11
CA ASP A 11 -5.14 15.26 -27.16
C ASP A 11 -6.11 14.96 -26.00
N HIS A 12 -6.12 13.73 -25.49
CA HIS A 12 -6.94 13.36 -24.32
C HIS A 12 -6.16 13.49 -23.00
N GLN A 13 -5.09 14.30 -22.96
CA GLN A 13 -4.42 14.70 -21.71
C GLN A 13 -5.23 15.72 -20.88
N ASP A 14 -6.55 15.75 -21.06
CA ASP A 14 -7.43 16.56 -20.21
C ASP A 14 -7.47 15.96 -18.80
N ARG A 15 -6.95 16.77 -17.87
CA ARG A 15 -7.00 16.83 -16.39
C ARG A 15 -7.58 15.66 -15.57
N TRP A 16 -8.59 14.96 -16.06
CA TRP A 16 -9.26 13.82 -15.43
C TRP A 16 -8.52 12.48 -15.63
N LEU A 17 -7.77 12.32 -16.72
CA LEU A 17 -7.05 11.07 -17.02
C LEU A 17 -5.80 10.84 -16.16
N ARG A 18 -5.26 11.89 -15.51
CA ARG A 18 -4.16 11.75 -14.52
C ARG A 18 -4.62 11.25 -13.16
N GLN A 19 -5.90 11.39 -12.82
CA GLN A 19 -6.44 11.03 -11.50
C GLN A 19 -7.14 9.66 -11.47
N ALA A 20 -7.51 9.09 -12.62
CA ALA A 20 -8.41 7.92 -12.65
C ALA A 20 -7.79 6.62 -13.22
N ILE A 21 -6.49 6.58 -13.51
CA ILE A 21 -5.90 5.39 -14.17
C ILE A 21 -4.60 4.98 -13.46
N VAL A 22 -4.73 4.20 -12.39
CA VAL A 22 -3.86 3.01 -12.29
C VAL A 22 -4.64 1.94 -13.03
N PRO A 23 -4.29 1.62 -14.29
CA PRO A 23 -5.00 0.56 -14.97
C PRO A 23 -4.67 -0.72 -14.20
N THR A 24 -5.69 -1.45 -13.75
CA THR A 24 -5.51 -2.89 -13.59
C THR A 24 -5.44 -3.44 -15.02
N LEU A 25 -4.26 -3.38 -15.62
CA LEU A 25 -4.00 -3.92 -16.95
C LEU A 25 -4.02 -5.44 -16.85
N TYR A 26 -5.19 -6.03 -17.05
CA TYR A 26 -5.27 -7.43 -17.44
C TYR A 26 -5.01 -7.51 -18.94
N SER A 27 -3.82 -7.94 -19.35
CA SER A 27 -3.57 -8.31 -20.73
C SER A 27 -4.00 -9.77 -20.93
N ASP A 28 -5.07 -9.98 -21.70
CA ASP A 28 -5.38 -11.28 -22.29
C ASP A 28 -5.18 -11.15 -23.81
N VAL A 29 -4.13 -11.78 -24.32
CA VAL A 29 -3.85 -11.79 -25.77
C VAL A 29 -4.80 -12.80 -26.41
N ARG A 30 -5.99 -12.33 -26.81
CA ARG A 30 -6.94 -13.13 -27.60
C ARG A 30 -6.79 -12.80 -29.09
N GLY A 31 -5.86 -13.49 -29.75
CA GLY A 31 -5.61 -13.29 -31.19
C GLY A 31 -4.74 -12.05 -31.49
N GLU A 32 -5.04 -11.31 -32.55
CA GLU A 32 -4.26 -10.14 -33.04
C GLU A 32 -4.59 -8.80 -32.33
N ALA A 33 -5.35 -8.84 -31.23
CA ALA A 33 -5.79 -7.64 -30.50
C ALA A 33 -5.31 -7.65 -29.05
N LEU A 34 -4.87 -6.49 -28.58
CA LEU A 34 -4.63 -6.20 -27.16
C LEU A 34 -5.92 -5.61 -26.59
N VAL A 35 -6.55 -6.29 -25.64
CA VAL A 35 -7.73 -5.75 -24.95
C VAL A 35 -7.28 -5.11 -23.65
N LEU A 36 -7.52 -3.81 -23.51
CA LEU A 36 -7.34 -3.08 -22.27
C LEU A 36 -8.69 -3.00 -21.57
N GLU A 37 -8.84 -3.69 -20.44
CA GLU A 37 -9.99 -3.48 -19.57
C GLU A 37 -9.71 -2.33 -18.61
N LEU A 38 -10.48 -1.26 -18.77
CA LEU A 38 -10.46 -0.11 -17.89
C LEU A 38 -11.73 -0.15 -17.05
N ALA A 39 -11.58 -0.15 -15.74
CA ALA A 39 -12.70 -0.18 -14.80
C ALA A 39 -12.58 0.95 -13.80
N GLY A 40 -13.68 1.67 -13.60
CA GLY A 40 -13.86 2.62 -12.52
C GLY A 40 -15.04 2.21 -11.63
N PRO A 41 -15.28 2.92 -10.51
CA PRO A 41 -16.33 2.57 -9.54
C PRO A 41 -17.76 2.51 -10.13
N LEU A 42 -17.99 3.15 -11.28
CA LEU A 42 -19.32 3.28 -11.92
C LEU A 42 -19.32 2.94 -13.41
N TRP A 43 -18.22 2.42 -13.97
CA TRP A 43 -18.16 2.07 -15.39
C TRP A 43 -17.13 0.98 -15.69
N HIS A 44 -17.35 0.30 -16.80
CA HIS A 44 -16.45 -0.72 -17.34
C HIS A 44 -16.33 -0.48 -18.85
N ALA A 45 -15.11 -0.32 -19.35
CA ALA A 45 -14.85 -0.20 -20.78
C ALA A 45 -13.75 -1.16 -21.19
N ALA A 46 -14.04 -1.98 -22.20
CA ALA A 46 -13.04 -2.76 -22.90
C ALA A 46 -12.60 -1.98 -24.13
N VAL A 47 -11.33 -1.57 -24.17
CA VAL A 47 -10.72 -0.97 -25.35
C VAL A 47 -9.98 -2.07 -26.08
N GLU A 48 -10.55 -2.54 -27.19
CA GLU A 48 -9.87 -3.46 -28.10
C GLU A 48 -8.92 -2.66 -29.00
N LEU A 49 -7.64 -2.68 -28.67
CA LEU A 49 -6.59 -2.16 -29.53
C LEU A 49 -6.25 -3.26 -30.55
N ARG A 50 -6.42 -2.95 -31.84
CA ARG A 50 -5.91 -3.79 -32.94
C ARG A 50 -4.61 -3.18 -33.44
N PRO A 51 -3.46 -3.53 -32.86
CA PRO A 51 -2.18 -3.00 -33.29
C PRO A 51 -1.92 -3.49 -34.72
N THR A 52 -1.89 -2.58 -35.67
CA THR A 52 -1.57 -2.89 -37.07
C THR A 52 -0.08 -3.17 -37.29
N SER A 53 0.74 -3.13 -36.23
CA SER A 53 2.16 -3.46 -36.26
C SER A 53 2.59 -4.20 -34.98
N PRO A 54 3.36 -5.31 -35.09
CA PRO A 54 4.03 -5.97 -33.97
C PRO A 54 4.90 -5.04 -33.10
N ASP A 55 5.36 -3.92 -33.68
CA ASP A 55 6.18 -2.93 -32.99
C ASP A 55 5.40 -2.17 -31.93
N ILE A 56 4.08 -1.98 -32.09
CA ILE A 56 3.24 -1.25 -31.12
C ILE A 56 2.97 -2.11 -29.88
N VAL A 57 2.72 -3.41 -30.05
CA VAL A 57 2.57 -4.35 -28.92
C VAL A 57 3.86 -4.40 -28.12
N THR A 58 4.98 -4.52 -28.81
CA THR A 58 6.31 -4.56 -28.18
C THR A 58 6.64 -3.23 -27.52
N TYR A 59 6.30 -2.10 -28.15
CA TYR A 59 6.46 -0.76 -27.56
C TYR A 59 5.60 -0.56 -26.33
N LEU A 60 4.33 -1.00 -26.32
CA LEU A 60 3.46 -0.89 -25.15
C LEU A 60 3.87 -1.85 -24.04
N ASP A 61 4.26 -3.08 -24.36
CA ASP A 61 4.77 -4.04 -23.37
C ASP A 61 6.10 -3.55 -22.77
N ASN A 62 6.98 -2.99 -23.59
CA ASN A 62 8.20 -2.34 -23.12
C ASN A 62 7.90 -1.07 -22.32
N TRP A 63 6.97 -0.22 -22.77
CA TRP A 63 6.57 0.98 -22.03
C TRP A 63 5.95 0.63 -20.67
N LEU A 64 5.13 -0.42 -20.58
CA LEU A 64 4.59 -0.92 -19.32
C LEU A 64 5.68 -1.49 -18.41
N ARG A 65 6.67 -2.20 -18.98
CA ARG A 65 7.83 -2.74 -18.24
C ARG A 65 8.82 -1.67 -17.80
N GLU A 66 9.00 -0.63 -18.61
CA GLU A 66 9.99 0.45 -18.40
C GLU A 66 9.39 1.62 -17.58
N SER A 67 8.08 1.84 -17.64
CA SER A 67 7.38 2.90 -16.90
C SER A 67 6.85 2.46 -15.53
N HIS A 68 6.94 1.17 -15.19
CA HIS A 68 6.61 0.64 -13.87
C HIS A 68 7.84 -0.06 -13.27
N PRO A 69 8.69 0.64 -12.52
CA PRO A 69 9.84 0.03 -11.85
C PRO A 69 9.43 -0.88 -10.67
N ILE A 70 8.14 -1.15 -10.48
CA ILE A 70 7.62 -1.94 -9.37
C ILE A 70 6.83 -3.13 -9.95
N PRO A 71 7.06 -4.37 -9.46
CA PRO A 71 6.12 -5.48 -9.68
C PRO A 71 4.68 -4.99 -9.48
N ASP A 72 3.68 -5.53 -10.19
CA ASP A 72 2.29 -5.10 -10.06
C ASP A 72 1.80 -5.25 -8.61
N LEU A 73 2.05 -4.22 -7.80
CA LEU A 73 1.78 -4.19 -6.38
C LEU A 73 0.27 -4.11 -6.15
N LEU A 74 -0.46 -3.51 -7.10
CA LEU A 74 -1.91 -3.50 -7.03
C LEU A 74 -2.47 -4.91 -7.22
N HIS A 75 -1.94 -5.70 -8.14
CA HIS A 75 -2.29 -7.12 -8.26
C HIS A 75 -1.94 -7.91 -6.99
N GLN A 76 -0.75 -7.70 -6.42
CA GLN A 76 -0.36 -8.36 -5.17
C GLN A 76 -1.26 -7.96 -3.99
N TRP A 77 -1.58 -6.68 -3.89
CA TRP A 77 -2.51 -6.15 -2.91
C TRP A 77 -3.88 -6.80 -3.08
N ASN A 78 -4.45 -6.79 -4.28
CA ASN A 78 -5.78 -7.33 -4.56
C ASN A 78 -5.88 -8.83 -4.28
N ARG A 79 -4.80 -9.60 -4.45
CA ARG A 79 -4.80 -11.03 -4.10
C ARG A 79 -5.05 -11.30 -2.60
N ASN A 80 -4.63 -10.40 -1.72
CA ASN A 80 -4.70 -10.61 -0.26
C ASN A 80 -5.69 -9.67 0.44
N TRP A 81 -5.88 -8.47 -0.10
CA TRP A 81 -6.55 -7.33 0.54
C TRP A 81 -7.61 -6.62 -0.32
N ALA A 82 -8.15 -7.24 -1.36
CA ALA A 82 -9.13 -6.66 -2.32
C ALA A 82 -10.39 -5.93 -1.74
N ARG A 83 -10.80 -6.18 -0.50
CA ARG A 83 -11.94 -5.47 0.13
C ARG A 83 -11.63 -4.02 0.52
N CYS A 84 -10.38 -3.57 0.43
CA CYS A 84 -9.95 -2.28 0.91
C CYS A 84 -8.81 -1.74 0.04
N ASP A 85 -8.80 -0.44 -0.20
CA ASP A 85 -7.63 0.26 -0.78
C ASP A 85 -6.42 0.17 0.16
N PRO A 86 -5.19 0.50 -0.29
CA PRO A 86 -3.98 0.54 0.54
C PRO A 86 -3.96 1.70 1.55
N ALA A 87 -5.05 1.82 2.31
CA ALA A 87 -5.28 2.72 3.43
C ALA A 87 -5.31 1.88 4.72
N ALA A 88 -4.21 1.88 5.45
CA ALA A 88 -3.96 1.01 6.61
C ALA A 88 -5.03 1.13 7.70
N TYR A 89 -5.51 2.34 7.96
CA TYR A 89 -6.52 2.61 8.98
C TYR A 89 -7.88 1.94 8.71
N MET A 90 -8.16 1.57 7.45
CA MET A 90 -9.39 0.90 7.05
C MET A 90 -9.29 -0.64 7.13
N LEU A 91 -8.08 -1.20 7.07
CA LEU A 91 -7.84 -2.64 7.03
C LEU A 91 -8.46 -3.40 8.21
N LYS A 92 -8.39 -2.84 9.42
CA LYS A 92 -8.96 -3.44 10.63
C LYS A 92 -10.48 -3.64 10.58
N GLN A 93 -11.17 -2.82 9.77
CA GLN A 93 -12.62 -2.93 9.58
C GLN A 93 -12.93 -4.01 8.53
N ALA A 94 -12.18 -4.04 7.44
CA ALA A 94 -12.38 -4.98 6.32
C ALA A 94 -11.95 -6.43 6.65
N TYR A 95 -10.98 -6.61 7.55
CA TYR A 95 -10.33 -7.89 7.88
C TYR A 95 -10.22 -8.12 9.39
N ARG A 96 -11.31 -7.86 10.11
CA ARG A 96 -11.35 -7.91 11.58
C ARG A 96 -10.90 -9.26 12.17
N GLU A 97 -11.15 -10.35 11.46
CA GLU A 97 -10.78 -11.71 11.88
C GLU A 97 -9.27 -11.98 11.84
N ARG A 98 -8.54 -11.25 10.99
CA ARG A 98 -7.09 -11.36 10.76
C ARG A 98 -6.27 -10.31 11.50
N TRP A 99 -6.96 -9.39 12.15
CA TRP A 99 -6.39 -8.22 12.79
C TRP A 99 -6.11 -8.43 14.28
N VAL A 100 -4.99 -7.88 14.75
CA VAL A 100 -4.64 -7.73 16.17
C VAL A 100 -3.97 -6.37 16.38
N ARG A 101 -4.17 -5.79 17.57
CA ARG A 101 -3.54 -4.54 18.00
C ARG A 101 -2.61 -4.76 19.17
N PHE A 102 -1.45 -4.12 19.12
CA PHE A 102 -0.48 -4.06 20.22
C PHE A 102 -0.21 -2.60 20.60
N HIS A 103 -0.14 -2.30 21.90
CA HIS A 103 0.28 -1.00 22.41
C HIS A 103 1.80 -0.89 22.43
N SER A 104 2.31 0.27 22.00
CA SER A 104 3.75 0.52 21.94
C SER A 104 4.34 0.86 23.32
N LEU A 105 3.55 1.39 24.24
CA LEU A 105 3.96 1.65 25.63
C LEU A 105 3.11 0.88 26.64
N PRO A 106 3.63 0.66 27.87
CA PRO A 106 2.86 0.14 28.98
C PRO A 106 1.62 1.00 29.29
N GLU A 107 0.61 0.37 29.88
CA GLU A 107 -0.62 1.04 30.32
C GLU A 107 -1.38 1.76 29.20
N SER A 108 -1.12 1.39 27.95
CA SER A 108 -1.71 2.02 26.77
C SER A 108 -1.37 3.53 26.66
N LYS A 109 -0.23 3.97 27.23
CA LYS A 109 0.29 5.34 27.02
C LYS A 109 0.52 5.56 25.52
N ARG A 110 0.13 6.74 25.02
CA ARG A 110 0.17 7.05 23.58
C ARG A 110 1.52 7.59 23.12
N TYR A 111 2.03 8.61 23.80
CA TYR A 111 3.25 9.33 23.38
C TYR A 111 4.40 9.10 24.36
N ALA A 112 5.61 9.03 23.83
CA ALA A 112 6.82 9.05 24.64
C ALA A 112 7.13 10.47 25.11
N GLU A 113 7.63 10.59 26.34
CA GLU A 113 8.11 11.84 26.96
C GLU A 113 9.61 11.76 27.26
N THR A 114 10.21 10.57 27.14
CA THR A 114 11.61 10.31 27.45
C THR A 114 12.24 9.35 26.43
N GLU A 115 13.56 9.42 26.25
CA GLU A 115 14.29 8.47 25.38
C GLU A 115 14.16 7.01 25.85
N ALA A 116 13.95 6.78 27.14
CA ALA A 116 13.68 5.43 27.64
C ALA A 116 12.34 4.89 27.14
N GLU A 117 11.33 5.74 27.01
CA GLU A 117 10.03 5.36 26.43
C GLU A 117 10.14 5.15 24.91
N TYR A 118 10.89 5.98 24.19
CA TYR A 118 11.19 5.71 22.78
C TYR A 118 11.90 4.37 22.58
N ALA A 119 12.83 4.00 23.46
CA ALA A 119 13.51 2.71 23.39
C ALA A 119 12.50 1.54 23.53
N ILE A 120 11.48 1.67 24.39
CA ILE A 120 10.41 0.67 24.52
C ILE A 120 9.57 0.59 23.24
N ILE A 121 9.17 1.74 22.68
CA ILE A 121 8.37 1.78 21.44
C ILE A 121 9.12 1.07 20.30
N LEU A 122 10.39 1.44 20.09
CA LEU A 122 11.22 0.87 19.03
C LEU A 122 11.47 -0.63 19.27
N GLU A 123 11.69 -1.05 20.52
CA GLU A 123 11.86 -2.45 20.87
C GLU A 123 10.61 -3.29 20.54
N ARG A 124 9.42 -2.82 20.91
CA ARG A 124 8.17 -3.53 20.61
C ARG A 124 7.88 -3.59 19.11
N TYR A 125 8.01 -2.47 18.39
CA TYR A 125 7.81 -2.46 16.94
C TYR A 125 8.79 -3.38 16.23
N ASN A 126 10.09 -3.29 16.55
CA ASN A 126 11.08 -4.18 15.94
C ASN A 126 10.87 -5.65 16.32
N THR A 127 10.38 -5.96 17.52
CA THR A 127 10.07 -7.34 17.91
C THR A 127 8.98 -7.92 17.02
N VAL A 128 7.87 -7.22 16.84
CA VAL A 128 6.79 -7.68 15.94
C VAL A 128 7.29 -7.76 14.50
N LEU A 129 7.99 -6.73 14.01
CA LEU A 129 8.53 -6.72 12.65
C LEU A 129 9.51 -7.87 12.40
N ASN A 130 10.35 -8.23 13.37
CA ASN A 130 11.24 -9.39 13.27
C ASN A 130 10.49 -10.71 13.20
N GLU A 131 9.43 -10.87 13.99
CA GLU A 131 8.60 -12.08 13.90
C GLU A 131 7.88 -12.22 12.56
N LEU A 132 7.58 -11.09 11.91
CA LEU A 132 6.92 -11.07 10.62
C LEU A 132 7.92 -11.24 9.46
N PHE A 133 9.10 -10.61 9.51
CA PHE A 133 9.89 -10.36 8.31
C PHE A 133 11.39 -10.72 8.44
N ALA A 134 11.82 -11.38 9.52
CA ALA A 134 13.23 -11.74 9.69
C ALA A 134 13.76 -12.57 8.50
N GLY A 135 14.83 -12.07 7.87
CA GLY A 135 15.46 -12.72 6.72
C GLY A 135 14.75 -12.54 5.38
N GLU A 136 13.71 -11.70 5.33
CA GLU A 136 12.97 -11.37 4.11
C GLU A 136 13.24 -9.93 3.64
N ASP A 137 12.89 -9.64 2.39
CA ASP A 137 12.71 -8.26 1.94
C ASP A 137 11.30 -7.79 2.32
N VAL A 138 11.18 -6.50 2.61
CA VAL A 138 9.89 -5.86 2.90
C VAL A 138 9.65 -4.68 1.96
N TYR A 139 8.38 -4.36 1.75
CA TYR A 139 7.98 -3.03 1.32
C TYR A 139 7.70 -2.15 2.53
N VAL A 140 8.36 -1.00 2.60
CA VAL A 140 7.99 0.12 3.46
C VAL A 140 7.11 1.03 2.64
N ILE A 141 5.84 1.09 3.01
CA ILE A 141 4.80 1.86 2.34
C ILE A 141 4.51 3.10 3.16
N THR A 142 4.59 4.28 2.54
CA THR A 142 4.25 5.56 3.15
C THR A 142 3.25 6.31 2.28
N GLY A 143 2.46 7.18 2.91
CA GLY A 143 1.51 8.02 2.20
C GLY A 143 1.84 9.49 2.39
N GLN A 144 1.73 10.29 1.34
CA GLN A 144 1.81 11.76 1.44
C GLN A 144 0.52 12.43 1.00
N TRP A 145 -0.02 13.29 1.87
CA TRP A 145 -1.11 14.20 1.55
C TRP A 145 -0.54 15.41 0.80
N ARG A 146 -0.74 15.47 -0.52
CA ARG A 146 -0.32 16.57 -1.40
C ARG A 146 -1.27 16.66 -2.58
N ASP A 147 -1.38 17.85 -3.17
CA ASP A 147 -2.17 18.07 -4.39
C ASP A 147 -1.56 17.37 -5.62
N ASP A 148 -0.23 17.23 -5.65
CA ASP A 148 0.51 16.63 -6.76
C ASP A 148 1.36 15.43 -6.30
N PRO A 149 1.31 14.28 -7.01
CA PRO A 149 2.24 13.18 -6.78
C PRO A 149 3.63 13.62 -7.18
N LYS A 150 4.63 13.40 -6.33
CA LYS A 150 6.02 13.54 -6.76
C LYS A 150 6.37 12.27 -7.51
N PRO A 151 6.72 12.33 -8.81
CA PRO A 151 7.25 11.18 -9.52
C PRO A 151 8.59 10.82 -8.92
N GLN A 152 8.55 9.92 -7.94
CA GLN A 152 9.70 9.27 -7.33
C GLN A 152 9.74 7.84 -7.83
N THR A 153 10.92 7.21 -7.78
CA THR A 153 11.10 5.80 -8.17
C THR A 153 10.21 4.85 -7.38
N ASP A 154 9.78 5.29 -6.19
CA ASP A 154 9.05 4.48 -5.24
C ASP A 154 7.54 4.80 -5.27
N TYR A 155 7.05 5.63 -6.20
CA TYR A 155 5.61 5.91 -6.32
C TYR A 155 4.85 4.64 -6.72
N TRP A 156 3.82 4.30 -5.94
CA TRP A 156 2.99 3.12 -6.19
C TRP A 156 1.62 3.50 -6.77
N THR A 157 0.81 4.27 -6.04
CA THR A 157 -0.58 4.53 -6.43
C THR A 157 -1.11 5.82 -5.78
N THR A 158 -2.29 6.25 -6.19
CA THR A 158 -3.05 7.33 -5.55
C THR A 158 -4.40 6.79 -5.08
N ILE A 159 -4.78 7.12 -3.85
CA ILE A 159 -6.07 6.78 -3.24
C ILE A 159 -6.89 8.07 -3.09
N CYS A 160 -8.15 8.06 -3.50
CA CYS A 160 -9.07 9.15 -3.16
C CYS A 160 -9.60 8.92 -1.74
N THR A 161 -9.19 9.78 -0.79
CA THR A 161 -9.58 9.66 0.62
C THR A 161 -10.84 10.44 0.95
N ASP A 162 -11.12 11.50 0.19
CA ASP A 162 -12.38 12.25 0.25
C ASP A 162 -12.85 12.53 -1.18
N PRO A 163 -13.96 11.92 -1.64
CA PRO A 163 -14.50 12.14 -2.96
C PRO A 163 -15.45 13.35 -3.02
N ASP A 164 -15.21 14.40 -2.22
CA ASP A 164 -15.94 15.67 -2.37
C ASP A 164 -15.91 16.10 -3.85
N PRO A 165 -17.08 16.27 -4.50
CA PRO A 165 -17.15 16.61 -5.92
C PRO A 165 -16.46 17.93 -6.27
N ASP A 166 -16.38 18.86 -5.33
CA ASP A 166 -15.82 20.20 -5.52
C ASP A 166 -14.35 20.28 -5.08
N ASP A 167 -13.93 19.44 -4.11
CA ASP A 167 -12.57 19.44 -3.55
C ASP A 167 -12.08 18.03 -3.16
N PRO A 168 -11.86 17.12 -4.14
CA PRO A 168 -11.47 15.76 -3.84
C PRO A 168 -10.08 15.72 -3.23
N THR A 169 -9.94 14.95 -2.15
CA THR A 169 -8.68 14.77 -1.45
C THR A 169 -8.04 13.45 -1.80
N TYR A 170 -6.73 13.48 -2.05
CA TYR A 170 -5.95 12.32 -2.45
C TYR A 170 -4.79 12.02 -1.51
N TRP A 171 -4.47 10.73 -1.41
CA TRP A 171 -3.26 10.23 -0.77
C TRP A 171 -2.36 9.59 -1.82
N HIS A 172 -1.14 10.10 -1.97
CA HIS A 172 -0.14 9.47 -2.83
C HIS A 172 0.66 8.46 -2.03
N VAL A 173 0.64 7.21 -2.47
CA VAL A 173 1.25 6.07 -1.81
C VAL A 173 2.56 5.72 -2.48
N TYR A 174 3.60 5.55 -1.68
CA TYR A 174 4.94 5.18 -2.11
C TYR A 174 5.31 3.85 -1.46
N ALA A 175 5.97 2.95 -2.19
CA ALA A 175 6.40 1.64 -1.72
C ALA A 175 7.87 1.41 -2.05
N LYS A 176 8.71 1.39 -1.01
CA LYS A 176 10.14 1.14 -1.14
C LYS A 176 10.49 -0.26 -0.66
N ARG A 177 11.15 -1.04 -1.51
CA ARG A 177 11.66 -2.36 -1.13
C ARG A 177 13.01 -2.23 -0.42
N ILE A 178 13.15 -2.87 0.75
CA ILE A 178 14.42 -2.96 1.48
C ILE A 178 14.61 -4.39 2.03
N PRO A 179 15.85 -4.87 2.19
CA PRO A 179 16.12 -6.04 3.01
C PRO A 179 15.80 -5.71 4.48
N TRP A 180 15.04 -6.57 5.16
CA TRP A 180 14.70 -6.33 6.56
C TRP A 180 15.89 -6.63 7.48
N THR A 181 16.22 -5.65 8.32
CA THR A 181 17.10 -5.82 9.48
C THR A 181 16.54 -5.01 10.64
N THR A 182 16.63 -5.52 11.87
CA THR A 182 16.28 -4.78 13.09
C THR A 182 16.90 -3.38 13.07
N GLY A 183 16.09 -2.36 13.29
CA GLY A 183 16.53 -0.97 13.32
C GLY A 183 16.61 -0.27 11.97
N ALA A 184 16.35 -0.96 10.84
CA ALA A 184 16.48 -0.38 9.50
C ALA A 184 15.60 0.85 9.24
N ILE A 185 14.49 0.96 9.97
CA ILE A 185 13.49 2.03 9.82
C ILE A 185 13.20 2.76 11.15
N ASP A 186 14.08 2.67 12.15
CA ASP A 186 13.87 3.31 13.45
C ASP A 186 13.59 4.83 13.37
N PRO A 187 14.24 5.61 12.50
CA PRO A 187 13.87 7.02 12.32
C PRO A 187 12.41 7.19 11.88
N LEU A 188 11.94 6.39 10.92
CA LEU A 188 10.54 6.42 10.48
C LEU A 188 9.59 5.96 11.60
N LEU A 189 9.94 4.91 12.34
CA LEU A 189 9.13 4.44 13.47
C LEU A 189 9.02 5.49 14.59
N ARG A 190 10.05 6.30 14.77
CA ARG A 190 10.02 7.43 15.70
C ARG A 190 9.09 8.54 15.20
N ASP A 191 9.20 8.91 13.92
CA ASP A 191 8.27 9.89 13.30
C ASP A 191 6.81 9.41 13.40
N VAL A 192 6.56 8.11 13.22
CA VAL A 192 5.23 7.51 13.41
C VAL A 192 4.76 7.59 14.87
N ALA A 193 5.65 7.36 15.84
CA ALA A 193 5.31 7.43 17.26
C ALA A 193 4.95 8.85 17.72
N ASP A 194 5.48 9.86 17.04
CA ASP A 194 5.22 11.28 17.28
C ASP A 194 4.07 11.84 16.42
N ASP A 195 3.33 10.98 15.70
CA ASP A 195 2.24 11.36 14.77
C ASP A 195 2.70 12.32 13.64
N VAL A 196 3.99 12.26 13.28
CA VAL A 196 4.57 13.03 12.17
C VAL A 196 4.33 12.33 10.83
N GLU A 197 4.49 11.00 10.81
CA GLU A 197 4.23 10.16 9.62
C GLU A 197 3.03 9.26 9.89
N ALA A 198 2.00 9.36 9.05
CA ALA A 198 0.76 8.62 9.18
C ALA A 198 0.60 7.55 8.09
N ASN A 199 -0.23 6.54 8.37
CA ASN A 199 -0.60 5.50 7.41
C ASN A 199 0.58 4.71 6.83
N VAL A 200 1.65 4.59 7.62
CA VAL A 200 2.80 3.76 7.30
C VAL A 200 2.40 2.29 7.39
N MET A 201 2.82 1.50 6.40
CA MET A 201 2.68 0.04 6.43
C MET A 201 4.02 -0.61 6.10
N ILE A 202 4.29 -1.74 6.75
CA ILE A 202 5.39 -2.63 6.40
C ILE A 202 4.78 -3.97 6.04
N THR A 203 5.18 -4.50 4.89
CA THR A 203 4.65 -5.77 4.37
C THR A 203 5.77 -6.62 3.79
N ASP A 204 5.58 -7.94 3.80
CA ASP A 204 6.38 -8.86 2.99
C ASP A 204 6.17 -8.56 1.50
N VAL A 205 7.09 -9.02 0.64
CA VAL A 205 7.02 -8.76 -0.81
C VAL A 205 5.70 -9.24 -1.40
N ALA A 206 5.16 -10.37 -0.94
CA ALA A 206 3.92 -10.96 -1.45
C ALA A 206 2.63 -10.31 -0.91
N MET A 207 2.76 -9.29 -0.06
CA MET A 207 1.65 -8.59 0.58
C MET A 207 0.71 -9.49 1.37
N THR A 208 1.23 -10.49 2.07
CA THR A 208 0.43 -11.45 2.85
C THR A 208 0.26 -11.02 4.30
N ARG A 209 1.17 -10.19 4.82
CA ARG A 209 1.22 -9.75 6.22
C ARG A 209 1.49 -8.25 6.27
N ILE A 210 0.77 -7.53 7.12
CA ILE A 210 0.92 -6.08 7.25
C ILE A 210 1.18 -5.73 8.72
N HIS A 211 2.21 -4.92 8.95
CA HIS A 211 2.43 -4.19 10.19
C HIS A 211 2.17 -2.70 9.94
N HIS A 212 1.17 -2.14 10.61
CA HIS A 212 0.77 -0.74 10.53
C HIS A 212 1.04 -0.05 11.87
N PRO A 213 2.22 0.57 12.07
CA PRO A 213 2.48 1.37 13.25
C PRO A 213 1.77 2.72 13.16
N TYR A 214 1.41 3.27 14.33
CA TYR A 214 0.89 4.61 14.52
C TYR A 214 1.22 5.06 15.95
N ASP A 215 0.77 6.24 16.35
CA ASP A 215 1.03 6.74 17.68
C ASP A 215 0.26 5.95 18.77
N GLY A 216 1.00 5.40 19.74
CA GLY A 216 0.47 4.54 20.81
C GLY A 216 0.32 3.05 20.48
N GLY A 217 0.68 2.59 19.27
CA GLY A 217 0.68 1.16 18.98
C GLY A 217 0.82 0.78 17.52
N ALA A 218 0.57 -0.49 17.24
CA ALA A 218 0.52 -1.01 15.88
C ALA A 218 -0.66 -1.95 15.70
N ASP A 219 -1.25 -1.88 14.51
CA ASP A 219 -2.20 -2.86 14.00
C ASP A 219 -1.44 -3.85 13.12
N VAL A 220 -1.67 -5.15 13.33
CA VAL A 220 -1.07 -6.23 12.54
C VAL A 220 -2.18 -7.02 11.86
N LEU A 221 -2.01 -7.28 10.57
CA LEU A 221 -2.86 -8.16 9.80
C LEU A 221 -2.07 -9.36 9.29
N LEU A 222 -2.64 -10.55 9.48
CA LEU A 222 -2.04 -11.83 9.09
C LEU A 222 -2.92 -12.57 8.08
N PRO A 223 -2.39 -13.56 7.33
CA PRO A 223 -3.14 -14.28 6.31
C PRO A 223 -4.38 -14.98 6.87
N THR A 224 -4.28 -15.48 8.10
CA THR A 224 -5.34 -16.25 8.77
C THR A 224 -5.59 -15.80 10.22
N SER A 225 -6.78 -16.13 10.74
CA SER A 225 -7.13 -15.91 12.15
C SER A 225 -6.27 -16.72 13.11
N GLU A 226 -5.85 -17.91 12.69
CA GLU A 226 -5.03 -18.83 13.47
C GLU A 226 -3.62 -18.26 13.68
N GLU A 227 -3.00 -17.74 12.61
CA GLU A 227 -1.71 -17.04 12.72
C GLU A 227 -1.84 -15.79 13.58
N ARG A 228 -2.95 -15.03 13.41
CA ARG A 228 -3.27 -13.89 14.27
C ARG A 228 -3.34 -14.29 15.73
N ASP A 229 -4.04 -15.37 16.06
CA ASP A 229 -4.18 -15.85 17.44
C ASP A 229 -2.84 -16.31 18.03
N VAL A 230 -1.98 -16.95 17.24
CA VAL A 230 -0.62 -17.33 17.65
C VAL A 230 0.23 -16.10 17.94
N LEU A 231 0.24 -15.09 17.06
CA LEU A 231 0.97 -13.84 17.30
C LEU A 231 0.43 -13.12 18.54
N ARG A 232 -0.90 -13.02 18.66
CA ARG A 232 -1.58 -12.41 19.81
C ARG A 232 -1.20 -13.06 21.14
N ALA A 233 -1.11 -14.38 21.18
CA ALA A 233 -0.80 -15.14 22.39
C ALA A 233 0.65 -14.97 22.86
N ARG A 234 1.57 -14.58 21.96
CA ARG A 234 2.98 -14.32 22.32
C ARG A 234 3.20 -13.00 23.05
N HIS A 235 2.30 -12.03 22.86
CA HIS A 235 2.47 -10.63 23.31
C HIS A 235 1.28 -10.14 24.13
N THR A 236 0.77 -10.99 25.03
CA THR A 236 -0.47 -10.72 25.77
C THR A 236 -0.42 -9.46 26.63
N GLU A 237 0.75 -9.11 27.12
CA GLU A 237 1.01 -7.94 27.96
C GLU A 237 1.02 -6.62 27.18
N TRP A 238 1.02 -6.67 25.85
CA TRP A 238 0.92 -5.48 24.98
C TRP A 238 -0.51 -5.25 24.47
N LEU A 239 -1.43 -6.17 24.76
CA LEU A 239 -2.82 -6.05 24.31
C LEU A 239 -3.59 -5.01 25.12
N SER A 240 -4.58 -4.39 24.49
CA SER A 240 -5.57 -3.58 25.20
C SER A 240 -6.32 -4.45 26.22
N ARG A 241 -6.56 -3.87 27.40
CA ARG A 241 -7.46 -4.45 28.41
C ARG A 241 -8.94 -4.33 28.00
N HIS A 242 -9.24 -3.52 27.00
CA HIS A 242 -10.60 -3.34 26.50
C HIS A 242 -11.07 -4.59 25.75
N PRO A 243 -12.30 -5.11 25.98
CA PRO A 243 -12.79 -6.34 25.35
C PRO A 243 -12.80 -6.32 23.82
N GLN A 244 -12.89 -5.13 23.21
CA GLN A 244 -12.88 -4.97 21.76
C GLN A 244 -11.47 -4.85 21.16
N GLY A 245 -10.42 -4.88 21.99
CA GLY A 245 -9.04 -4.68 21.57
C GLY A 245 -8.73 -3.25 21.14
N LEU A 246 -9.53 -2.27 21.59
CA LEU A 246 -9.37 -0.84 21.28
C LEU A 246 -8.49 -0.13 22.31
#